data_AF-G7UQV1-F1
#
_entry.id   AF-G7UQV1-F1
#
_cell.length_a   1.000
_cell.length_b   1.000
_cell.length_c   1.000
_cell.angle_alpha   90.00
_cell.angle_beta   90.00
_cell.angle_gamma   90.00
#
_symmetry.space_group_name_H-M   'P 1'
#
loop_
_entity.id
_entity.type
_entity.pdbx_description
1 polymer ?
#
loop_
_entity_poly.entity_id
_entity_poly.type
_entity_poly.pdbx_seq_one_letter_code
_entity_poly.pdbx_strand_id
1 'polypeptide(L)'
;MKAARTWVCAVGTASVLLVSGCGSSPEDRVYLAFKCSKVATLLERDTQGDIALSNVMPELKELEGRGGSFAQFAMEMGERFQDDVPLYRMTVSGQMAALTNVYESDECEALYQPNNRADQ
;
A
#
# COMPACT_ATOMS: atom_id res chain seq x y z
N MET A 1 39.30 -2.93 -27.61
CA MET A 1 38.31 -1.86 -27.80
C MET A 1 37.21 -2.40 -28.71
N LYS A 2 36.01 -2.64 -28.19
CA LYS A 2 34.88 -3.28 -28.91
C LYS A 2 34.01 -2.20 -29.55
N ALA A 3 33.67 -2.38 -30.82
CA ALA A 3 32.72 -1.55 -31.57
C ALA A 3 31.27 -1.92 -31.24
N ALA A 4 30.38 -0.92 -31.19
CA ALA A 4 28.92 -1.07 -31.23
C ALA A 4 28.36 0.18 -31.95
N ARG A 5 28.02 0.10 -33.23
CA ARG A 5 26.76 -0.41 -33.82
C ARG A 5 25.57 0.50 -33.47
N THR A 6 25.39 1.47 -34.36
CA THR A 6 24.27 2.38 -34.55
C THR A 6 22.92 1.67 -34.56
N TRP A 7 21.98 2.17 -33.76
CA TRP A 7 20.57 1.79 -33.78
C TRP A 7 19.78 2.83 -34.60
N VAL A 8 19.14 2.37 -35.67
CA VAL A 8 18.14 3.12 -36.43
C VAL A 8 16.77 2.65 -35.94
N CYS A 9 16.04 3.52 -35.26
CA CYS A 9 14.61 3.32 -34.96
C CYS A 9 13.80 3.78 -36.18
N ALA A 10 13.19 2.85 -36.91
CA ALA A 10 12.20 3.16 -37.94
C ALA A 10 10.80 2.76 -37.46
N VAL A 11 9.91 3.73 -37.58
CA VAL A 11 8.53 3.84 -37.09
C VAL A 11 7.57 2.91 -37.85
N GLY A 12 6.57 2.38 -37.13
CA GLY A 12 5.27 2.05 -37.72
C GLY A 12 4.55 0.90 -37.03
N THR A 13 3.52 1.19 -36.22
CA THR A 13 2.09 0.97 -36.56
C THR A 13 1.24 1.32 -35.33
N ALA A 14 0.08 1.93 -35.58
CA ALA A 14 -0.81 2.59 -34.66
C ALA A 14 -1.53 1.67 -33.64
N SER A 15 -2.00 2.32 -32.58
CA SER A 15 -3.13 1.94 -31.71
C SER A 15 -2.88 0.79 -30.74
N VAL A 16 -2.46 1.11 -29.51
CA VAL A 16 -3.38 1.40 -28.39
C VAL A 16 -2.52 1.97 -27.25
N LEU A 17 -2.69 3.27 -27.00
CA LEU A 17 -2.29 3.90 -25.75
C LEU A 17 -3.20 3.33 -24.64
N LEU A 18 -2.85 2.17 -24.08
CA LEU A 18 -3.34 1.72 -22.77
C LEU A 18 -2.24 1.92 -21.71
N VAL A 19 -1.51 3.03 -21.82
CA VAL A 19 -0.79 3.59 -20.67
C VAL A 19 -1.65 4.73 -20.15
N SER A 20 -2.68 4.35 -19.41
CA SER A 20 -3.40 5.24 -18.50
C SER A 20 -3.73 4.46 -17.23
N GLY A 21 -2.71 4.39 -16.35
CA GLY A 21 -2.86 4.18 -14.91
C GLY A 21 -3.21 2.79 -14.42
N CYS A 22 -2.20 1.96 -14.10
CA CYS A 22 -2.27 1.20 -12.84
C CYS A 22 -2.03 2.19 -11.69
N GLY A 23 -2.94 3.16 -11.52
CA GLY A 23 -3.00 3.93 -10.29
C GLY A 23 -3.70 3.04 -9.28
N SER A 24 -3.04 2.69 -8.18
CA SER A 24 -3.69 2.02 -7.04
C SER A 24 -4.91 2.86 -6.66
N SER A 25 -6.08 2.24 -6.55
CA SER A 25 -7.31 2.98 -6.24
C SER A 25 -7.19 3.63 -4.85
N PRO A 26 -8.00 4.66 -4.54
CA PRO A 26 -8.05 5.22 -3.19
C PRO A 26 -8.31 4.13 -2.12
N GLU A 27 -9.16 3.16 -2.42
CA GLU A 27 -9.44 2.00 -1.56
C GLU A 27 -8.18 1.14 -1.32
N ASP A 28 -7.41 0.84 -2.38
CA ASP A 28 -6.18 0.05 -2.25
C ASP A 28 -5.10 0.78 -1.45
N ARG A 29 -4.99 2.10 -1.61
CA ARG A 29 -4.03 2.90 -0.82
C ARG A 29 -4.42 2.97 0.65
N VAL A 30 -5.71 3.15 0.94
CA VAL A 30 -6.23 3.13 2.32
C VAL A 30 -6.05 1.75 2.94
N TYR A 31 -6.32 0.68 2.18
CA TYR A 31 -6.07 -0.69 2.64
C TYR A 31 -4.59 -0.94 2.93
N LEU A 32 -3.67 -0.49 2.07
CA LEU A 32 -2.24 -0.63 2.29
C LEU A 32 -1.81 0.07 3.59
N ALA A 33 -2.26 1.30 3.82
CA ALA A 33 -2.00 2.02 5.07
C ALA A 33 -2.61 1.32 6.29
N PHE A 34 -3.84 0.80 6.18
CA PHE A 34 -4.45 -0.02 7.23
C PHE A 34 -3.62 -1.26 7.54
N LYS A 35 -3.17 -2.00 6.52
CA LYS A 35 -2.31 -3.18 6.67
C LYS A 35 -1.00 -2.82 7.38
N CYS A 36 -0.30 -1.79 6.90
CA CYS A 36 0.96 -1.34 7.49
C CYS A 36 0.78 -0.83 8.92
N SER A 37 -0.33 -0.15 9.21
CA SER A 37 -0.66 0.34 10.56
C SER A 37 -0.95 -0.81 11.52
N LYS A 38 -1.80 -1.75 11.11
CA LYS A 38 -2.15 -2.92 11.91
C LYS A 38 -0.93 -3.80 12.22
N VAL A 39 -0.06 -4.02 11.23
CA VAL A 39 1.21 -4.75 11.46
C VAL A 39 2.10 -3.98 12.43
N ALA A 40 2.24 -2.66 12.27
CA ALA A 40 3.04 -1.85 13.18
C ALA A 40 2.52 -1.95 14.63
N THR A 41 1.21 -1.84 14.86
CA THR A 41 0.60 -2.03 16.19
C THR A 41 0.83 -3.43 16.74
N LEU A 42 0.71 -4.49 15.92
CA LEU A 42 1.00 -5.87 16.35
C LEU A 42 2.47 -6.08 16.71
N LEU A 43 3.37 -5.22 16.24
CA LEU A 43 4.79 -5.17 16.58
C LEU A 43 5.14 -4.09 17.62
N GLU A 44 4.14 -3.47 18.25
CA GLU A 44 4.30 -2.40 19.26
C GLU A 44 5.02 -1.15 18.71
N ARG A 45 4.82 -0.85 17.42
CA ARG A 45 5.35 0.33 16.70
C ARG A 45 4.23 1.34 16.41
N ASP A 46 3.49 1.72 17.44
CA ASP A 46 2.26 2.52 17.29
C ASP A 46 2.49 3.85 16.55
N THR A 47 3.62 4.54 16.79
CA THR A 47 3.95 5.80 16.10
C THR A 47 4.00 5.63 14.58
N GLN A 48 4.61 4.55 14.08
CA GLN A 48 4.66 4.26 12.64
C GLN A 48 3.28 3.89 12.11
N GLY A 49 2.47 3.19 12.91
CA GLY A 49 1.10 2.88 12.55
C GLY A 49 0.20 4.11 12.42
N ASP A 50 0.36 5.09 13.30
CA ASP A 50 -0.33 6.37 13.24
C ASP A 50 0.10 7.18 12.00
N ILE A 51 1.41 7.21 11.71
CA ILE A 51 1.93 7.91 10.52
C ILE A 51 1.36 7.29 9.23
N ALA A 52 1.35 5.97 9.12
CA ALA A 52 0.81 5.27 7.95
C ALA A 52 -0.64 5.64 7.67
N LEU A 53 -1.51 5.68 8.69
CA LEU A 53 -2.91 6.09 8.55
C LEU A 53 -3.03 7.59 8.24
N SER A 54 -2.22 8.43 8.89
CA SER A 54 -2.25 9.89 8.66
C SER A 54 -1.97 10.26 7.20
N ASN A 55 -1.10 9.47 6.54
CA ASN A 55 -0.68 9.67 5.16
C ASN A 55 -1.76 9.39 4.11
N VAL A 56 -2.85 8.70 4.50
CA VAL A 56 -3.98 8.39 3.62
C VAL A 56 -5.30 9.05 4.04
N MET A 57 -5.25 10.01 4.97
CA MET A 57 -6.42 10.73 5.44
C MET A 57 -7.21 11.44 4.31
N PRO A 58 -6.58 12.02 3.26
CA PRO A 58 -7.31 12.59 2.13
C PRO A 58 -8.16 11.55 1.40
N GLU A 59 -7.58 10.38 1.12
CA GLU A 59 -8.24 9.25 0.44
C GLU A 59 -9.36 8.67 1.31
N LEU A 60 -9.14 8.58 2.63
CA LEU A 60 -10.17 8.15 3.56
C LEU A 60 -11.38 9.09 3.55
N LYS A 61 -11.16 10.41 3.57
CA LYS A 61 -12.22 11.42 3.45
C LYS A 61 -12.95 11.35 2.12
N GLU A 62 -12.25 11.06 1.03
CA GLU A 62 -12.86 10.84 -0.29
C GLU A 62 -13.81 9.63 -0.26
N LEU A 63 -13.39 8.52 0.34
CA LEU A 63 -14.20 7.31 0.45
C LEU A 63 -15.43 7.52 1.34
N GLU A 64 -15.29 8.22 2.46
CA GLU A 64 -16.42 8.60 3.32
C GLU A 64 -17.45 9.46 2.56
N GLY A 65 -16.98 10.37 1.71
CA GLY A 65 -17.83 11.23 0.87
C GLY A 65 -18.66 10.49 -0.18
N ARG A 66 -18.32 9.23 -0.49
CA ARG A 66 -19.03 8.40 -1.48
C ARG A 66 -20.29 7.71 -0.91
N GLY A 67 -20.60 7.92 0.36
CA GLY A 67 -21.88 7.48 0.97
C GLY A 67 -21.93 6.00 1.40
N GLY A 68 -20.77 5.36 1.58
CA GLY A 68 -20.65 4.00 2.13
C GLY A 68 -20.69 3.96 3.66
N SER A 69 -20.98 2.78 4.23
CA SER A 69 -20.84 2.56 5.67
C SER A 69 -19.37 2.35 6.04
N PHE A 70 -18.79 3.28 6.80
CA PHE A 70 -17.42 3.14 7.31
C PHE A 70 -17.21 1.84 8.10
N ALA A 71 -18.22 1.39 8.85
CA ALA A 71 -18.15 0.13 9.59
C ALA A 71 -18.02 -1.08 8.66
N GLN A 72 -18.74 -1.07 7.52
CA GLN A 72 -18.63 -2.13 6.51
C GLN A 72 -17.25 -2.14 5.86
N PHE A 73 -16.75 -0.95 5.51
CA PHE A 73 -15.41 -0.78 4.96
C PHE A 73 -14.31 -1.29 5.93
N ALA A 74 -14.43 -0.96 7.22
CA ALA A 74 -13.50 -1.44 8.24
C ALA A 74 -13.54 -2.97 8.41
N MET A 75 -14.73 -3.59 8.34
CA MET A 75 -14.87 -5.04 8.36
C MET A 75 -14.18 -5.69 7.15
N GLU A 76 -14.41 -5.17 5.95
CA GLU A 76 -13.79 -5.68 4.71
C GLU A 76 -12.26 -5.59 4.75
N MET A 77 -11.70 -4.48 5.24
CA MET A 77 -10.25 -4.36 5.45
C MET A 77 -9.73 -5.40 6.45
N GLY A 78 -10.49 -5.68 7.51
CA GLY A 78 -10.15 -6.68 8.50
C GLY A 78 -10.16 -8.11 7.96
N GLU A 79 -11.11 -8.44 7.08
CA GLU A 79 -11.18 -9.72 6.36
C GLU A 79 -10.01 -9.85 5.38
N ARG A 80 -9.81 -8.84 4.51
CA ARG A 80 -8.71 -8.81 3.54
C ARG A 80 -7.34 -8.93 4.22
N PHE A 81 -7.15 -8.30 5.39
CA PHE A 81 -5.92 -8.47 6.18
C PHE A 81 -5.68 -9.91 6.64
N GLN A 82 -6.72 -10.64 7.05
CA GLN A 82 -6.57 -12.02 7.49
C GLN A 82 -6.24 -12.97 6.33
N ASP A 83 -6.68 -12.62 5.12
CA ASP A 83 -6.33 -13.34 3.90
C ASP A 83 -4.88 -13.05 3.47
N ASP A 84 -4.47 -11.78 3.48
CA ASP A 84 -3.11 -11.35 3.10
C ASP A 84 -2.05 -11.77 4.12
N VAL A 85 -2.39 -11.72 5.42
CA VAL A 85 -1.49 -12.04 6.54
C VAL A 85 -2.15 -13.10 7.42
N PRO A 86 -2.13 -14.39 7.03
CA PRO A 86 -2.87 -15.45 7.70
C PRO A 86 -2.16 -15.95 8.98
N LEU A 87 -1.99 -15.04 9.95
CA LEU A 87 -1.27 -15.28 11.22
C LEU A 87 -1.80 -16.51 11.97
N TYR A 88 -3.11 -16.76 11.91
CA TYR A 88 -3.76 -17.89 12.58
C TYR A 88 -3.29 -19.27 12.09
N ARG A 89 -2.67 -19.34 10.91
CA ARG A 89 -2.09 -20.58 10.35
C ARG A 89 -0.65 -20.81 10.78
N MET A 90 -0.06 -19.90 11.54
CA MET A 90 1.38 -19.86 11.84
C MET A 90 1.65 -20.08 13.32
N THR A 91 2.83 -20.61 13.63
CA THR A 91 3.38 -20.62 14.99
C THR A 91 3.67 -19.20 15.45
N VAL A 92 3.83 -18.96 16.77
CA VAL A 92 4.17 -17.63 17.30
C VAL A 92 5.42 -17.03 16.63
N SER A 93 6.47 -17.84 16.45
CA SER A 93 7.68 -17.39 15.74
C SER A 93 7.42 -17.06 14.27
N GLY A 94 6.59 -17.84 13.59
CA GLY A 94 6.18 -17.59 12.21
C GLY A 94 5.33 -16.32 12.08
N GLN A 95 4.45 -16.06 13.05
CA GLN A 95 3.65 -14.84 13.10
C GLN A 95 4.54 -13.61 13.21
N MET A 96 5.52 -13.63 14.13
CA MET A 96 6.47 -12.52 14.27
C MET A 96 7.26 -12.29 12.98
N ALA A 97 7.78 -13.35 12.35
CA ALA A 97 8.49 -13.23 11.09
C ALA A 97 7.61 -12.68 9.95
N ALA A 98 6.37 -13.12 9.85
CA ALA A 98 5.43 -12.63 8.84
C ALA A 98 5.10 -11.15 9.07
N LEU A 99 4.83 -10.75 10.31
CA LEU A 99 4.60 -9.35 10.67
C LEU A 99 5.83 -8.48 10.35
N THR A 100 7.03 -8.91 10.75
CA THR A 100 8.26 -8.19 10.44
C THR A 100 8.48 -8.04 8.94
N ASN A 101 8.27 -9.09 8.15
CA ASN A 101 8.43 -9.02 6.70
C ASN A 101 7.46 -8.03 6.03
N VAL A 102 6.22 -7.94 6.51
CA VAL A 102 5.25 -6.95 6.00
C VAL A 102 5.65 -5.54 6.45
N TYR A 103 6.03 -5.37 7.71
CA TYR A 103 6.48 -4.09 8.27
C TYR A 103 7.68 -3.52 7.51
N GLU A 104 8.67 -4.38 7.20
CA GLU A 104 9.91 -4.00 6.50
C GLU A 104 9.76 -3.96 4.97
N SER A 105 8.54 -4.09 4.43
CA SER A 105 8.32 -3.95 3.00
C SER A 105 8.49 -2.49 2.54
N ASP A 106 9.02 -2.30 1.32
CA ASP A 106 9.18 -0.97 0.70
C ASP A 106 7.88 -0.14 0.72
N GLU A 107 6.74 -0.83 0.57
CA GLU A 107 5.41 -0.23 0.58
C GLU A 107 5.05 0.36 1.96
N CYS A 108 5.34 -0.37 3.05
CA CYS A 108 5.09 0.11 4.40
C CYS A 108 6.13 1.13 4.84
N GLU A 109 7.40 0.95 4.46
CA GLU A 109 8.46 1.93 4.74
C GLU A 109 8.13 3.30 4.14
N ALA A 110 7.61 3.33 2.91
CA ALA A 110 7.15 4.57 2.26
C ALA A 110 6.01 5.26 3.03
N LEU A 111 5.16 4.48 3.72
CA LEU A 111 4.03 5.00 4.49
C LEU A 111 4.40 5.37 5.92
N TYR A 112 5.50 4.88 6.47
CA TYR A 112 5.99 5.26 7.81
C TYR A 112 6.74 6.59 7.84
N GLN A 113 7.05 7.14 6.67
CA GLN A 113 7.63 8.48 6.56
C GLN A 113 6.51 9.52 6.64
N PRO A 114 6.61 10.53 7.52
CA PRO A 114 5.61 11.58 7.61
C PRO A 114 5.51 12.32 6.27
N ASN A 115 4.30 12.37 5.71
CA ASN A 115 4.05 13.09 4.46
C ASN A 115 4.05 14.59 4.75
N ASN A 116 5.17 15.27 4.44
CA ASN A 116 5.30 16.75 4.55
C ASN A 116 4.36 17.53 3.60
N ARG A 117 3.38 16.87 2.98
CA ARG A 117 2.35 17.48 2.14
C ARG A 117 1.11 17.94 2.92
N ALA A 118 1.02 17.67 4.23
CA ALA A 118 -0.04 18.21 5.07
C ALA A 118 0.07 19.74 5.29
N ASP A 119 1.17 20.37 4.88
CA ASP A 119 1.46 21.81 4.98
C ASP A 119 1.46 22.55 3.62
N GLN A 120 0.90 21.98 2.55
CA GLN A 120 0.74 22.66 1.24
C GLN A 120 -0.72 22.83 0.84
#